data_AF-A0A928V1G7-F1
#
_entry.id   AF-A0A928V1G7-F1
#
_cell.length_a   1.000
_cell.length_b   1.000
_cell.length_c   1.000
_cell.angle_alpha   90.00
_cell.angle_beta   90.00
_cell.angle_gamma   90.00
#
_symmetry.space_group_name_H-M   'P 1'
#
loop_
_entity.id
_entity.type
_entity.pdbx_description
1 polymer ?
#
loop_
_entity_poly.entity_id
_entity_poly.type
_entity_poly.pdbx_seq_one_letter_code
_entity_poly.pdbx_strand_id
1 'polypeptide(L)'
;MNVKPLLKHFPEIHHLPQEQQLKQLEAAYEAGFGREQKLTVWKSNLQSGAIITAVCLLLITVIGPLLRMPPALTATLIIIVVLPVFLVWQHRRFINRLREQLATSSPD
;
A
#
# COMPACT_ATOMS: atom_id res chain seq x y z
N MET A 1 -11.17 12.71 3.58
CA MET A 1 -10.07 12.70 2.59
C MET A 1 -10.68 12.83 1.20
N ASN A 2 -10.05 13.47 0.21
CA ASN A 2 -10.66 13.53 -1.14
C ASN A 2 -10.49 12.18 -1.85
N VAL A 3 -11.59 11.42 -1.97
CA VAL A 3 -11.59 10.08 -2.60
C VAL A 3 -11.79 10.12 -4.12
N LYS A 4 -12.04 11.30 -4.72
CA LYS A 4 -12.19 11.45 -6.18
C LYS A 4 -11.04 10.83 -7.01
N PRO A 5 -9.74 11.06 -6.71
CA PRO A 5 -8.67 10.47 -7.53
C PRO A 5 -8.60 8.94 -7.42
N LEU A 6 -9.16 8.36 -6.33
CA LEU A 6 -9.19 6.92 -6.13
C LEU A 6 -10.18 6.21 -7.06
N LEU A 7 -11.22 6.91 -7.55
CA LEU A 7 -12.22 6.34 -8.46
C LEU A 7 -11.60 5.68 -9.70
N LYS A 8 -10.46 6.19 -10.20
CA LYS A 8 -9.76 5.61 -11.34
C LYS A 8 -9.32 4.15 -11.12
N HIS A 9 -9.14 3.73 -9.86
CA HIS A 9 -8.69 2.40 -9.49
C HIS A 9 -9.82 1.39 -9.24
N PHE A 10 -11.08 1.84 -9.26
CA PHE A 10 -12.27 1.01 -8.98
C PHE A 10 -13.24 1.03 -10.18
N PRO A 11 -12.86 0.47 -11.34
CA PRO A 11 -13.76 0.36 -12.50
C PRO A 11 -15.04 -0.42 -12.18
N GLU A 12 -15.00 -1.31 -11.19
CA GLU A 12 -16.15 -2.11 -10.72
C GLU A 12 -17.36 -1.27 -10.30
N ILE A 13 -17.16 -0.08 -9.74
CA ILE A 13 -18.26 0.80 -9.29
C ILE A 13 -18.64 1.86 -10.33
N HIS A 14 -17.97 1.91 -11.49
CA HIS A 14 -18.21 2.95 -12.51
C HIS A 14 -19.62 2.91 -13.13
N HIS A 15 -20.33 1.80 -12.97
CA HIS A 15 -21.72 1.66 -13.42
C HIS A 15 -22.72 2.50 -12.60
N LEU A 16 -22.35 2.91 -11.38
CA LEU A 16 -23.21 3.72 -10.50
C LEU A 16 -23.12 5.22 -10.82
N PRO A 17 -24.13 6.03 -10.46
CA PRO A 17 -24.01 7.48 -10.47
C PRO A 17 -22.81 7.97 -9.64
N GLN A 18 -22.12 9.02 -10.11
CA GLN A 18 -20.87 9.49 -9.50
C GLN A 18 -20.99 9.83 -8.00
N GLU A 19 -22.13 10.36 -7.55
CA GLU A 19 -22.38 10.62 -6.13
C GLU A 19 -22.44 9.34 -5.30
N GLN A 20 -23.04 8.27 -5.83
CA GLN A 20 -23.11 6.98 -5.16
C GLN A 20 -21.74 6.29 -5.11
N GLN A 21 -20.95 6.39 -6.18
CA GLN A 21 -19.56 5.90 -6.19
C GLN A 21 -18.72 6.53 -5.08
N LEU A 22 -18.80 7.86 -4.95
CA LEU A 22 -18.06 8.59 -3.93
C LEU A 22 -18.51 8.20 -2.53
N LYS A 23 -19.82 8.08 -2.31
CA LYS A 23 -20.40 7.70 -1.01
C LYS A 23 -20.01 6.29 -0.60
N GLN A 24 -20.05 5.33 -1.52
CA GLN A 24 -19.61 3.95 -1.25
C GLN A 24 -18.11 3.86 -0.99
N LEU A 25 -17.30 4.60 -1.75
CA LEU A 25 -15.85 4.63 -1.58
C LEU A 25 -15.44 5.29 -0.24
N GLU A 26 -16.16 6.33 0.18
CA GLU A 26 -15.96 6.99 1.47
C GLU A 26 -16.38 6.06 2.64
N ALA A 27 -17.51 5.37 2.51
CA ALA A 27 -17.94 4.37 3.48
C ALA A 27 -16.95 3.21 3.62
N ALA A 28 -16.46 2.67 2.51
CA ALA A 28 -15.45 1.61 2.50
C ALA A 28 -14.10 2.08 3.07
N TYR A 29 -13.74 3.35 2.85
CA TYR A 29 -12.56 3.95 3.45
C TYR A 29 -12.69 4.06 4.98
N GLU A 30 -13.82 4.57 5.48
CA GLU A 30 -14.07 4.62 6.93
C GLU A 30 -14.13 3.21 7.54
N ALA A 31 -14.73 2.24 6.86
CA ALA A 31 -14.78 0.86 7.33
C ALA A 31 -13.37 0.25 7.45
N GLY A 32 -12.50 0.44 6.45
CA GLY A 32 -11.15 -0.15 6.42
C GLY A 32 -10.06 0.64 7.14
N PHE A 33 -10.20 1.95 7.23
CA PHE A 33 -9.15 2.88 7.69
C PHE A 33 -9.62 3.90 8.73
N GLY A 34 -10.89 3.83 9.15
CA GLY A 34 -11.46 4.65 10.21
C GLY A 34 -10.86 4.36 11.59
N ARG A 35 -11.34 5.09 12.61
CA ARG A 35 -10.77 5.05 13.97
C ARG A 35 -10.67 3.65 14.57
N GLU A 36 -11.65 2.79 14.31
CA GLU A 36 -11.72 1.44 14.87
C GLU A 36 -10.63 0.52 14.32
N GLN A 37 -10.26 0.68 13.05
CA GLN A 37 -9.23 -0.15 12.41
C GLN A 37 -7.80 0.40 12.56
N LYS A 38 -7.61 1.58 13.16
CA LYS A 38 -6.29 2.24 13.27
C LYS A 38 -5.21 1.35 13.85
N LEU A 39 -5.51 0.59 14.90
CA LEU A 39 -4.52 -0.29 15.54
C LEU A 39 -4.12 -1.45 14.61
N THR A 40 -5.08 -2.03 13.90
CA THR A 40 -4.82 -3.11 12.92
C THR A 40 -4.00 -2.60 11.74
N VAL A 41 -4.36 -1.43 11.21
CA VAL A 41 -3.60 -0.76 10.15
C VAL A 41 -2.19 -0.42 10.61
N TRP A 42 -2.03 0.09 11.83
CA TRP A 42 -0.74 0.44 12.40
C TRP A 42 0.17 -0.80 12.59
N LYS A 43 -0.36 -1.90 13.16
CA LYS A 43 0.39 -3.16 13.29
C LYS A 43 0.85 -3.68 11.93
N SER A 44 -0.06 -3.65 10.94
CA SER A 44 0.23 -4.03 9.56
C SER A 44 1.33 -3.16 8.91
N ASN A 45 1.32 -1.85 9.19
CA ASN A 45 2.34 -0.93 8.68
C ASN A 45 3.69 -1.18 9.38
N LEU A 46 3.68 -1.45 10.68
CA LEU A 46 4.89 -1.78 11.44
C LEU A 46 5.54 -3.07 10.89
N GLN A 47 4.74 -4.10 10.61
CA GLN A 47 5.23 -5.33 9.99
C GLN A 47 5.85 -5.06 8.61
N SER A 48 5.22 -4.19 7.81
CA SER A 48 5.75 -3.81 6.49
C SER A 48 7.08 -3.05 6.61
N GLY A 49 7.17 -2.14 7.59
CA GLY A 49 8.40 -1.41 7.95
C GLY A 49 9.52 -2.35 8.38
N ALA A 50 9.21 -3.35 9.20
CA ALA A 50 10.17 -4.36 9.62
C ALA A 50 10.68 -5.19 8.43
N ILE A 51 9.80 -5.61 7.52
CA ILE A 51 10.18 -6.36 6.32
C ILE A 51 11.12 -5.54 5.43
N ILE A 52 10.78 -4.29 5.10
CA ILE A 52 11.67 -3.48 4.25
C ILE A 52 13.00 -3.19 4.93
N THR A 53 13.00 -2.98 6.25
CA THR A 53 14.22 -2.79 7.02
C THR A 53 15.10 -4.03 6.95
N ALA A 54 14.52 -5.23 7.10
CA ALA A 54 15.24 -6.49 6.97
C ALA A 54 15.82 -6.68 5.55
N VAL A 55 15.06 -6.33 4.51
CA VAL A 55 15.55 -6.38 3.11
C VAL A 55 16.73 -5.43 2.90
N CYS A 56 16.64 -4.19 3.39
CA CYS A 56 17.73 -3.23 3.30
C CYS A 56 18.98 -3.69 4.06
N LEU A 57 18.80 -4.21 5.28
CA LEU A 57 19.91 -4.77 6.07
C LEU A 57 20.56 -5.95 5.35
N LEU A 58 19.77 -6.89 4.82
CA LEU A 58 20.29 -8.02 4.04
C LEU A 58 21.13 -7.57 2.85
N LEU A 59 20.69 -6.53 2.13
CA LEU A 59 21.44 -5.97 1.01
C LEU A 59 22.77 -5.37 1.46
N ILE A 60 22.78 -4.64 2.58
CA ILE A 60 23.98 -3.94 3.09
C ILE A 60 24.97 -4.90 3.74
N THR A 61 24.50 -5.85 4.55
CA THR A 61 25.36 -6.69 5.40
C THR A 61 25.75 -8.00 4.76
N VAL A 62 24.94 -8.52 3.83
CA VAL A 62 25.18 -9.83 3.21
C VAL A 62 25.46 -9.69 1.72
N ILE A 63 24.51 -9.16 0.95
CA ILE A 63 24.59 -9.19 -0.52
C ILE A 63 25.68 -8.26 -1.06
N GLY A 64 25.74 -7.02 -0.58
CA GLY A 64 26.73 -6.04 -0.99
C GLY A 64 28.17 -6.54 -0.76
N PRO A 65 28.52 -7.00 0.46
CA PRO A 65 29.83 -7.57 0.73
C PRO A 65 30.13 -8.84 -0.07
N LEU A 66 29.15 -9.74 -0.21
CA LEU A 66 29.30 -10.98 -0.97
C LEU A 66 29.65 -10.72 -2.44
N LEU A 67 29.06 -9.67 -3.03
CA LEU A 67 29.30 -9.25 -4.40
C LEU A 67 30.42 -8.20 -4.53
N ARG A 68 31.11 -7.87 -3.42
CA ARG A 68 32.14 -6.82 -3.33
C ARG A 68 31.68 -5.47 -3.91
N MET A 69 30.40 -5.15 -3.74
CA MET A 69 29.82 -3.92 -4.24
C MET A 69 30.30 -2.71 -3.43
N PRO A 70 30.60 -1.58 -4.08
CA PRO A 70 30.84 -0.32 -3.38
C PRO A 70 29.58 0.08 -2.57
N PRO A 71 29.74 0.66 -1.36
CA PRO A 71 28.60 1.11 -0.55
C PRO A 71 27.65 2.04 -1.30
N ALA A 72 28.20 2.91 -2.16
CA ALA A 72 27.43 3.79 -3.02
C ALA A 72 26.48 3.02 -3.94
N LEU A 73 26.95 1.92 -4.57
CA LEU A 73 26.15 1.12 -5.48
C LEU A 73 25.00 0.41 -4.75
N THR A 74 25.27 -0.14 -3.55
CA THR A 74 24.24 -0.77 -2.72
C THR A 74 23.16 0.23 -2.31
N ALA A 75 23.55 1.44 -1.92
CA ALA A 75 22.61 2.52 -1.62
C ALA A 75 21.79 2.93 -2.85
N THR A 76 22.43 3.03 -4.02
CA THR A 76 21.76 3.30 -5.30
C THR A 76 20.73 2.23 -5.63
N LEU A 77 21.04 0.94 -5.43
CA LEU A 77 20.09 -0.16 -5.63
C LEU A 77 18.90 -0.06 -4.66
N ILE A 78 19.13 0.31 -3.40
CA ILE A 78 18.04 0.51 -2.44
C ILE A 78 17.12 1.64 -2.90
N ILE A 79 17.67 2.77 -3.33
CA ILE A 79 16.88 3.95 -3.73
C ILE A 79 16.17 3.73 -5.07
N ILE A 80 16.82 3.12 -6.06
CA ILE A 80 16.27 3.00 -7.43
C ILE A 80 15.42 1.75 -7.59
N VAL A 81 15.66 0.70 -6.80
CA VAL A 81 14.95 -0.58 -6.95
C VAL A 81 14.07 -0.86 -5.74
N VAL A 82 14.66 -0.97 -4.55
CA VAL A 82 13.93 -1.44 -3.37
C VAL A 82 12.80 -0.48 -2.99
N LEU A 83 13.09 0.81 -2.93
CA LEU A 83 12.12 1.82 -2.54
C LEU A 83 10.95 1.92 -3.55
N PRO A 84 11.16 2.03 -4.88
CA PRO A 84 10.07 2.05 -5.84
C PRO A 84 9.22 0.77 -5.81
N VAL A 85 9.86 -0.41 -5.72
CA VAL A 85 9.16 -1.69 -5.61
C VAL A 85 8.26 -1.69 -4.38
N PHE A 86 8.78 -1.23 -3.24
CA PHE A 86 8.01 -1.13 -2.00
C PHE A 86 6.84 -0.16 -2.12
N LEU A 87 7.04 1.03 -2.70
CA LEU A 87 5.96 2.00 -2.90
C LEU A 87 4.84 1.44 -3.77
N VAL A 88 5.19 0.76 -4.87
CA VAL A 88 4.20 0.11 -5.76
C VAL A 88 3.46 -1.00 -5.00
N TRP A 89 4.17 -1.83 -4.26
CA TRP A 89 3.57 -2.90 -3.47
C TRP A 89 2.65 -2.36 -2.37
N GLN A 90 3.08 -1.32 -1.65
CA GLN A 90 2.28 -0.67 -0.61
C GLN A 90 1.02 -0.03 -1.19
N HIS A 91 1.14 0.64 -2.35
CA HIS A 91 -0.02 1.20 -3.04
C HIS A 91 -1.01 0.11 -3.48
N ARG A 92 -0.52 -0.98 -4.08
CA ARG A 92 -1.37 -2.13 -4.45
C ARG A 92 -2.08 -2.72 -3.24
N ARG A 93 -1.37 -2.91 -2.13
CA ARG A 93 -1.94 -3.42 -0.88
C ARG A 93 -3.06 -2.51 -0.36
N PHE A 94 -2.87 -1.19 -0.43
CA PHE A 94 -3.88 -0.21 -0.04
C PHE A 94 -5.14 -0.31 -0.91
N ILE A 95 -4.97 -0.31 -2.24
CA ILE A 95 -6.09 -0.43 -3.19
C ILE A 95 -6.84 -1.75 -3.00
N ASN A 96 -6.14 -2.87 -2.82
CA ASN A 96 -6.78 -4.17 -2.61
C ASN A 96 -7.59 -4.22 -1.31
N ARG A 97 -7.07 -3.65 -0.21
CA ARG A 97 -7.86 -3.54 1.03
C ARG A 97 -9.11 -2.69 0.84
N LEU A 98 -9.00 -1.56 0.15
CA LEU A 98 -10.18 -0.74 -0.18
C LEU A 98 -11.19 -1.53 -1.01
N ARG A 99 -10.74 -2.32 -1.99
CA ARG A 99 -11.59 -3.16 -2.82
C ARG A 99 -12.30 -4.24 -2.02
N GLU A 100 -11.61 -4.89 -1.09
CA GLU A 100 -12.22 -5.86 -0.16
C GLU A 100 -13.33 -5.19 0.67
N GLN A 101 -13.07 -4.00 1.21
CA GLN A 101 -14.06 -3.26 2.00
C GLN A 101 -15.25 -2.78 1.15
N LEU A 102 -15.00 -2.36 -0.10
CA LEU A 102 -16.06 -2.02 -1.06
C LEU A 102 -16.96 -3.23 -1.35
N ALA A 103 -16.37 -4.40 -1.58
CA ALA A 103 -17.12 -5.63 -1.83
C ALA A 103 -17.98 -6.05 -0.64
N THR A 104 -17.50 -5.87 0.59
CA THR A 104 -18.28 -6.17 1.80
C THR A 104 -19.32 -5.10 2.15
N SER A 105 -19.19 -3.88 1.59
CA SER A 105 -20.09 -2.75 1.87
C SER A 105 -21.15 -2.54 0.79
N SER A 106 -21.09 -3.28 -0.32
CA SER A 106 -22.13 -3.28 -1.35
C SER A 106 -23.27 -4.17 -0.89
N PRO A 107 -24.46 -3.64 -0.57
CA PRO A 107 -25.65 -4.47 -0.43
C PRO A 107 -25.98 -5.04 -1.82
N ASP A 108 -26.34 -6.32 -1.86
CA ASP A 108 -27.05 -6.91 -3.01
C ASP A 108 -28.32 -6.12 -3.36
#